data_AF-T0ZYI4-F1
#
_entry.id   AF-T0ZYI4-F1
#
_cell.length_a   1.000
_cell.length_b   1.000
_cell.length_c   1.000
_cell.angle_alpha   90.00
_cell.angle_beta   90.00
_cell.angle_gamma   90.00
#
_symmetry.space_group_name_H-M   'P 1'
#
loop_
_entity.id
_entity.type
_entity.pdbx_description
1 polymer ?
#
loop_
_entity_poly.entity_id
_entity_poly.type
_entity_poly.pdbx_seq_one_letter_code
_entity_poly.pdbx_strand_id
1 'polypeptide(L)'
;MQVRDWIYVEDHCSAIEVILKKGEIGETYLVSSENELHNIDVVKKTLKAIKKPESFIKYVADRPGHDVRYAIGPDKIKELGWKPKYKFDEALKNTVEWYLGKDN
;
A
#
# COMPACT_ATOMS: atom_id res chain seq x y z
N MET A 1 -16.40 -1.57 -4.52
CA MET A 1 -15.75 -1.89 -5.80
C MET A 1 -14.57 -0.96 -6.05
N GLN A 2 -13.79 -0.70 -5.00
CA GLN A 2 -12.81 0.38 -4.94
C GLN A 2 -11.42 -0.24 -5.07
N VAL A 3 -10.58 0.30 -5.95
CA VAL A 3 -9.19 -0.16 -6.16
C VAL A 3 -8.24 0.90 -5.64
N ARG A 4 -7.22 0.47 -4.89
CA ARG A 4 -6.14 1.32 -4.40
C ARG A 4 -4.80 0.64 -4.65
N ASP A 5 -3.77 1.43 -4.91
CA ASP A 5 -2.39 1.00 -4.80
C ASP A 5 -1.96 1.08 -3.32
N TRP A 6 -1.46 -0.03 -2.79
CA TRP A 6 -1.11 -0.18 -1.38
C TRP A 6 0.41 -0.25 -1.19
N ILE A 7 1.00 0.85 -0.75
CA ILE A 7 2.42 0.95 -0.43
C ILE A 7 2.70 0.75 1.06
N TYR A 8 3.70 -0.06 1.40
CA TYR A 8 4.16 -0.21 2.77
C TYR A 8 4.91 1.05 3.23
N VAL A 9 4.73 1.44 4.49
CA VAL A 9 5.23 2.73 4.99
C VAL A 9 6.75 2.86 4.87
N GLU A 10 7.50 1.78 5.11
CA GLU A 10 8.97 1.80 4.95
C GLU A 10 9.40 2.00 3.49
N ASP A 11 8.66 1.44 2.53
CA ASP A 11 8.92 1.67 1.11
C ASP A 11 8.70 3.13 0.75
N HIS A 12 7.63 3.74 1.25
CA HIS A 12 7.39 5.17 1.04
C HIS A 12 8.49 6.04 1.69
N CYS A 13 8.94 5.72 2.91
CA CYS A 13 10.06 6.43 3.54
C CYS A 13 11.36 6.28 2.74
N SER A 14 11.67 5.09 2.24
CA SER A 14 12.86 4.88 1.39
C SER A 14 12.79 5.66 0.07
N ALA A 15 11.57 5.83 -0.48
CA ALA A 15 11.34 6.64 -1.66
C ALA A 15 11.68 8.11 -1.40
N ILE A 16 11.20 8.64 -0.27
CA ILE A 16 11.50 10.01 0.19
C ILE A 16 13.01 10.19 0.37
N GLU A 17 13.70 9.22 0.96
CA GLU A 17 15.15 9.27 1.13
C GLU A 17 15.89 9.32 -0.22
N VAL A 18 15.45 8.53 -1.21
CA VAL A 18 16.03 8.57 -2.56
C VAL A 18 15.78 9.92 -3.25
N ILE A 19 14.57 10.45 -3.16
CA ILE A 19 14.21 11.78 -3.71
C ILE A 19 15.05 12.86 -3.04
N LEU A 20 15.22 12.82 -1.73
CA LEU A 20 16.03 13.78 -0.98
C LEU A 20 17.50 13.78 -1.44
N LYS A 21 18.05 12.60 -1.75
CA LYS A 21 19.48 12.43 -2.11
C LYS A 21 19.77 12.66 -3.59
N LYS A 22 18.83 12.35 -4.47
CA LYS A 22 19.05 12.26 -5.92
C LYS A 22 18.01 13.00 -6.77
N GLY A 23 16.95 13.50 -6.16
CA GLY A 23 15.90 14.22 -6.85
C GLY A 23 16.34 15.60 -7.31
N GLU A 24 15.66 16.12 -8.32
CA GLU A 24 15.86 17.44 -8.89
C GLU A 24 14.95 18.47 -8.21
N ILE A 25 15.48 19.65 -7.93
CA ILE A 25 14.73 20.73 -7.29
C ILE A 25 13.64 21.23 -8.25
N GLY A 26 12.42 21.36 -7.74
CA GLY A 26 11.25 21.80 -8.52
C GLY A 26 10.48 20.66 -9.15
N GLU A 27 11.02 19.44 -9.14
CA GLU A 27 10.39 18.28 -9.72
C GLU A 27 9.43 17.58 -8.75
N THR A 28 8.33 17.04 -9.30
CA THR A 28 7.41 16.15 -8.57
C THR A 28 7.72 14.69 -8.90
N TYR A 29 7.75 13.84 -7.87
CA TYR A 29 7.97 12.40 -7.98
C TYR A 29 6.76 11.65 -7.47
N LEU A 30 6.20 10.79 -8.32
CA LEU A 30 5.09 9.92 -7.98
C LEU A 30 5.64 8.61 -7.39
N VAL A 31 5.13 8.22 -6.22
CA VAL A 31 5.58 7.01 -5.51
C VAL A 31 4.44 5.98 -5.51
N SER A 32 4.75 4.78 -5.98
CA SER A 32 3.79 3.69 -6.11
C SER A 32 4.51 2.35 -5.91
N SER A 33 3.80 1.40 -5.32
CA SER A 33 4.26 0.02 -5.18
C SER A 33 3.69 -0.92 -6.24
N GLU A 34 2.83 -0.39 -7.13
CA GLU A 34 2.12 -1.13 -8.18
C GLU A 34 1.28 -2.31 -7.61
N ASN A 35 0.82 -2.18 -6.35
CA ASN A 35 0.01 -3.17 -5.64
C ASN A 35 -1.47 -2.77 -5.69
N GLU A 36 -2.06 -2.77 -6.89
CA GLU A 36 -3.48 -2.47 -7.07
C GLU A 36 -4.36 -3.62 -6.55
N LEU A 37 -5.12 -3.36 -5.50
CA LEU A 37 -6.04 -4.34 -4.90
C LEU A 37 -7.40 -3.72 -4.63
N HIS A 38 -8.46 -4.53 -4.74
CA HIS A 38 -9.76 -4.10 -4.25
C HIS A 38 -9.78 -4.09 -2.72
N ASN A 39 -10.51 -3.16 -2.13
CA ASN A 39 -10.69 -3.10 -0.67
C ASN A 39 -11.15 -4.45 -0.08
N ILE A 40 -12.01 -5.18 -0.79
CA ILE A 40 -12.51 -6.48 -0.33
C ILE A 40 -11.41 -7.54 -0.26
N ASP A 41 -10.44 -7.51 -1.19
CA ASP A 41 -9.32 -8.46 -1.21
C ASP A 41 -8.39 -8.22 -0.03
N VAL A 42 -8.16 -6.94 0.31
CA VAL A 42 -7.38 -6.55 1.49
C VAL A 42 -8.04 -7.04 2.77
N VAL A 43 -9.36 -6.88 2.90
CA VAL A 43 -10.11 -7.39 4.06
C VAL A 43 -10.01 -8.91 4.17
N LYS A 44 -10.23 -9.65 3.07
CA LYS A 44 -10.11 -11.12 3.05
C LYS A 44 -8.70 -11.59 3.42
N LYS A 45 -7.65 -10.97 2.86
CA LYS A 45 -6.25 -11.26 3.19
C LYS A 45 -5.97 -10.97 4.67
N THR A 46 -6.50 -9.88 5.21
CA THR A 46 -6.36 -9.52 6.63
C THR A 46 -7.02 -10.58 7.52
N LEU A 47 -8.27 -10.95 7.25
CA LEU A 47 -8.99 -12.00 8.00
C LEU A 47 -8.25 -13.34 7.96
N LYS A 48 -7.69 -13.71 6.81
CA LYS A 48 -6.85 -14.90 6.67
C LYS A 48 -5.60 -14.82 7.57
N ALA A 49 -4.91 -13.68 7.59
CA ALA A 49 -3.71 -13.48 8.41
C ALA A 49 -4.02 -13.63 9.92
N ILE A 50 -5.17 -13.14 10.38
CA ILE A 50 -5.61 -13.26 11.78
C ILE A 50 -6.44 -14.53 12.07
N LYS A 51 -6.54 -15.46 11.11
CA LYS A 51 -7.29 -16.73 11.22
C LYS A 51 -8.77 -16.53 11.61
N LYS A 52 -9.44 -15.56 11.00
CA LYS A 52 -10.88 -15.28 11.19
C LYS A 52 -11.69 -15.61 9.93
N PRO A 53 -12.96 -16.03 10.07
CA PRO A 53 -13.80 -16.38 8.92
C PRO A 53 -14.25 -15.12 8.16
N GLU A 54 -14.50 -15.27 6.85
CA GLU A 54 -15.06 -14.20 6.01
C GLU A 54 -16.49 -13.79 6.40
N SER A 55 -17.18 -14.60 7.22
CA SER A 55 -18.51 -14.26 7.77
C SER A 55 -18.51 -13.01 8.65
N PHE A 56 -17.33 -12.52 9.06
CA PHE A 56 -17.20 -11.27 9.83
C PHE A 56 -17.30 -10.01 8.93
N ILE A 57 -17.32 -10.18 7.61
CA ILE A 57 -17.46 -9.07 6.67
C ILE A 57 -18.91 -8.57 6.70
N LYS A 58 -19.07 -7.29 7.04
CA LYS A 58 -20.35 -6.57 6.93
C LYS A 58 -20.26 -5.51 5.84
N TYR A 59 -21.12 -5.61 4.84
CA TYR A 59 -21.25 -4.58 3.82
C TYR A 59 -22.04 -3.40 4.39
N VAL A 60 -21.52 -2.19 4.19
CA VAL A 60 -22.13 -0.93 4.57
C VAL A 60 -22.39 -0.09 3.33
N ALA A 61 -23.26 0.91 3.43
CA ALA A 61 -23.51 1.83 2.33
C ALA A 61 -22.21 2.52 1.89
N ASP A 62 -22.06 2.75 0.58
CA ASP A 62 -20.88 3.42 0.06
C ASP A 62 -20.89 4.92 0.45
N ARG A 63 -19.70 5.51 0.48
CA ARG A 63 -19.54 6.93 0.76
C ARG A 63 -19.88 7.74 -0.51
N PRO A 64 -20.67 8.83 -0.41
CA PRO A 64 -20.84 9.74 -1.54
C PRO A 64 -19.49 10.29 -2.03
N GLY A 65 -19.24 10.24 -3.34
CA GLY A 65 -18.00 10.73 -3.96
C GLY A 65 -16.78 9.82 -3.80
N HIS A 66 -16.97 8.52 -3.59
CA HIS A 66 -15.85 7.60 -3.44
C HIS A 66 -15.23 7.21 -4.80
N ASP A 67 -14.07 7.80 -5.11
CA ASP A 67 -13.34 7.56 -6.37
C ASP A 67 -12.99 6.08 -6.57
N VAL A 68 -13.29 5.58 -7.77
CA VAL A 68 -13.27 4.14 -8.11
C VAL A 68 -11.86 3.55 -8.12
N ARG A 69 -10.85 4.29 -8.60
CA ARG A 69 -9.48 3.82 -8.77
C ARG A 69 -8.48 4.98 -8.70
N TYR A 70 -7.39 4.79 -7.98
CA TYR A 70 -6.18 5.59 -8.10
C TYR A 70 -5.06 4.69 -8.59
N ALA A 71 -4.51 5.03 -9.77
CA ALA A 71 -3.33 4.40 -10.34
C ALA A 71 -2.29 5.50 -10.55
N ILE A 72 -1.04 5.20 -10.23
CA ILE A 72 0.06 6.14 -10.26
C ILE A 72 1.10 5.58 -11.22
N GLY A 73 1.68 6.43 -12.08
CA GLY A 73 2.84 6.07 -12.92
C GLY A 73 4.14 6.53 -12.26
N PRO A 74 4.91 5.64 -11.59
CA PRO A 74 6.11 6.01 -10.82
C PRO A 74 7.40 6.03 -11.67
N ASP A 75 7.31 6.21 -12.98
CA ASP A 75 8.46 6.02 -13.89
C ASP A 75 9.64 6.93 -13.52
N LYS A 76 9.35 8.18 -13.15
CA LYS A 76 10.36 9.17 -12.79
C LYS A 76 11.14 8.84 -11.53
N ILE A 77 10.53 8.20 -10.53
CA ILE A 77 11.29 7.77 -9.33
C ILE A 77 12.08 6.49 -9.61
N LYS A 78 11.59 5.63 -10.53
CA LYS A 78 12.35 4.46 -11.02
C LYS A 78 13.66 4.88 -11.70
N GLU A 79 13.69 6.03 -12.38
CA GLU A 79 14.91 6.64 -12.95
C GLU A 79 15.96 6.99 -11.88
N LEU A 80 15.54 7.32 -10.65
CA LEU A 80 16.45 7.52 -9.51
C LEU A 80 17.02 6.20 -8.92
N GLY A 81 16.58 5.07 -9.47
CA GLY A 81 16.95 3.72 -9.04
C GLY A 81 16.14 3.22 -7.84
N TRP A 82 15.03 3.88 -7.49
CA TRP A 82 14.15 3.41 -6.43
C TRP A 82 13.20 2.33 -6.94
N LYS A 83 12.95 1.33 -6.09
CA LYS A 83 11.90 0.33 -6.30
C LYS A 83 11.37 -0.10 -4.93
N PRO A 84 10.08 -0.46 -4.81
CA PRO A 84 9.55 -1.03 -3.58
C PRO A 84 10.29 -2.32 -3.24
N LYS A 85 10.56 -2.52 -1.96
CA LYS A 85 11.23 -3.69 -1.40
C LYS A 85 10.22 -4.75 -0.96
N TYR A 86 9.06 -4.35 -0.44
CA TYR A 86 8.11 -5.26 0.16
C TYR A 86 6.98 -5.63 -0.80
N LYS A 87 6.66 -6.92 -0.85
CA LYS A 87 5.43 -7.39 -1.50
C LYS A 87 4.24 -7.15 -0.56
N PHE A 88 3.06 -6.92 -1.12
CA PHE A 88 1.86 -6.65 -0.33
C PHE A 88 1.60 -7.70 0.77
N ASP A 89 1.70 -8.99 0.46
CA ASP A 89 1.40 -10.05 1.44
C ASP A 89 2.42 -10.11 2.59
N GLU A 90 3.69 -9.76 2.34
CA GLU A 90 4.73 -9.65 3.36
C GLU A 90 4.48 -8.43 4.25
N ALA A 91 4.25 -7.27 3.63
CA ALA A 91 3.95 -6.03 4.33
C ALA A 91 2.69 -6.13 5.19
N LEU A 92 1.63 -6.79 4.69
CA LEU A 92 0.41 -7.03 5.44
C LEU A 92 0.66 -7.93 6.65
N LYS A 93 1.47 -8.98 6.51
CA LYS A 93 1.85 -9.84 7.63
C LYS A 93 2.55 -9.04 8.73
N ASN A 94 3.57 -8.26 8.37
CA ASN A 94 4.30 -7.41 9.31
C ASN A 94 3.36 -6.41 9.98
N THR A 95 2.49 -5.77 9.20
CA THR A 95 1.49 -4.83 9.73
C THR A 95 0.56 -5.50 10.75
N VAL A 96 0.05 -6.70 10.45
CA VAL A 96 -0.81 -7.45 11.38
C VAL A 96 -0.06 -7.84 12.65
N GLU A 97 1.19 -8.28 12.54
CA GLU A 97 2.03 -8.64 13.69
C GLU A 97 2.32 -7.42 14.58
N TRP A 98 2.62 -6.26 13.98
CA TRP A 98 2.77 -4.98 14.68
C TRP A 98 1.52 -4.61 15.49
N TYR A 99 0.33 -4.63 14.85
CA TYR A 99 -0.94 -4.29 15.54
C TYR A 99 -1.32 -5.29 16.64
N LEU A 100 -0.83 -6.54 16.57
CA LEU A 100 -1.00 -7.54 17.62
C LEU A 100 0.06 -7.44 18.73
N GLY A 101 1.00 -6.49 18.64
CA GLY A 101 2.09 -6.32 19.61
C GLY A 101 3.10 -7.46 19.58
N LYS A 102 3.31 -8.07 18.41
CA LYS A 102 4.25 -9.19 18.21
C LYS A 102 5.57 -8.77 17.56
N ASP A 103 5.70 -7.49 17.24
CA ASP A 103 6.96 -6.90 16.81
C ASP A 103 7.85 -6.69 18.04
N ASN A 104 9.02 -7.32 18.02
CA ASN A 104 10.09 -7.13 19.01
C ASN A 104 11.01 -6.00 18.59
#